data_AF-A0A368N9I7-F1
#
_entry.id   AF-A0A368N9I7-F1
#
_cell.length_a   1.000
_cell.length_b   1.000
_cell.length_c   1.000
_cell.angle_alpha   90.00
_cell.angle_beta   90.00
_cell.angle_gamma   90.00
#
_symmetry.space_group_name_H-M   'P 1'
#
loop_
_entity.id
_entity.type
_entity.pdbx_description
1 polymer ?
#
loop_
_entity_poly.entity_id
_entity_poly.type
_entity_poly.pdbx_seq_one_letter_code
_entity_poly.pdbx_strand_id
1 'polypeptide(L)'
;METEGVFAPETLADAREAYESVGPAAQTVVRETATAMDFDGEEYRERVTSDVVETARDAMFASLLVVHVGDWAAFEDWRADAAVDVTLLGSEDVDGVVRHVAPFADAAVAATYQDERDAAVATCRRAAFGRLYRDAL
;
A
#
# COMPACT_ATOMS: atom_id res chain seq x y z
N MET A 1 -11.85 15.59 -5.05
CA MET A 1 -10.62 14.77 -4.94
C MET A 1 -10.18 14.78 -3.50
N GLU A 2 -9.93 13.61 -2.94
CA GLU A 2 -9.49 13.42 -1.55
C GLU A 2 -8.14 12.71 -1.54
N THR A 3 -7.31 12.98 -0.54
CA THR A 3 -6.02 12.34 -0.36
C THR A 3 -6.01 11.61 0.97
N GLU A 4 -5.63 10.34 0.97
CA GLU A 4 -5.52 9.51 2.16
C GLU A 4 -4.15 8.88 2.30
N GLY A 5 -3.69 8.68 3.53
CA GLY A 5 -2.39 8.07 3.82
C GLY A 5 -1.36 9.11 4.26
N VAL A 6 -0.14 8.65 4.53
CA VAL A 6 0.92 9.49 5.09
C VAL A 6 2.25 9.35 4.37
N PHE A 7 2.51 8.22 3.69
CA PHE A 7 3.74 8.00 2.94
C PHE A 7 3.57 8.34 1.47
N ALA A 8 4.20 9.43 1.04
CA ALA A 8 4.34 9.83 -0.36
C ALA A 8 5.83 9.92 -0.73
N PRO A 9 6.57 8.80 -0.77
CA PRO A 9 8.01 8.82 -1.07
C PRO A 9 8.24 9.30 -2.51
N GLU A 10 9.09 10.31 -2.67
CA GLU A 10 9.47 10.83 -3.99
C GLU A 10 10.65 10.05 -4.57
N THR A 11 11.52 9.55 -3.70
CA THR A 11 12.71 8.75 -4.05
C THR A 11 12.68 7.35 -3.42
N LEU A 12 13.51 6.44 -3.94
CA LEU A 12 13.71 5.12 -3.34
C LEU A 12 14.30 5.23 -1.92
N ALA A 13 15.11 6.26 -1.64
CA ALA A 13 15.65 6.48 -0.31
C ALA A 13 14.54 6.86 0.69
N ASP A 14 13.62 7.74 0.30
CA ASP A 14 12.46 8.09 1.12
C ASP A 14 11.56 6.87 1.37
N ALA A 15 11.39 6.03 0.35
CA ALA A 15 10.63 4.78 0.48
C ALA A 15 11.28 3.83 1.48
N ARG A 16 12.62 3.69 1.45
CA ARG A 16 13.38 2.88 2.42
C ARG A 16 13.25 3.43 3.83
N GLU A 17 13.41 4.74 4.02
CA GLU A 17 13.25 5.38 5.32
C GLU A 17 11.85 5.16 5.90
N ALA A 18 10.81 5.39 5.09
CA ALA A 18 9.42 5.15 5.49
C ALA A 18 9.18 3.66 5.81
N TYR A 19 9.70 2.74 5.01
CA TYR A 19 9.58 1.30 5.26
C TYR A 19 10.31 0.87 6.55
N GLU A 20 11.48 1.45 6.85
CA GLU A 20 12.21 1.26 8.11
C GLU A 20 11.46 1.79 9.33
N SER A 21 10.79 2.93 9.20
CA SER A 21 10.04 3.55 10.29
C SER A 21 8.92 2.67 10.87
N VAL A 22 8.30 1.80 10.05
CA VAL A 22 7.18 0.94 10.49
C VAL A 22 7.61 -0.41 11.07
N GLY A 23 8.90 -0.78 10.96
CA GLY A 23 9.41 -2.08 11.44
C GLY A 23 9.11 -2.37 12.92
N PRO A 24 9.44 -1.46 13.85
CA PRO A 24 9.16 -1.66 15.28
C PRO A 24 7.67 -1.79 15.61
N ALA A 25 6.82 -1.04 14.89
CA ALA A 25 5.37 -1.10 15.05
C ALA A 25 4.80 -2.43 14.54
N ALA A 26 5.25 -2.91 13.38
CA ALA A 26 4.86 -4.20 12.83
C ALA A 26 5.22 -5.36 13.77
N GLN A 27 6.45 -5.37 14.31
CA GLN A 27 6.87 -6.39 15.28
C GLN A 27 6.01 -6.36 16.54
N THR A 28 5.65 -5.16 17.02
CA THR A 28 4.79 -5.01 18.19
C THR A 28 3.39 -5.55 17.92
N VAL A 29 2.77 -5.18 16.80
CA VAL A 29 1.42 -5.67 16.44
C VAL A 29 1.40 -7.19 16.33
N VAL A 30 2.39 -7.80 15.67
CA VAL A 30 2.48 -9.27 15.55
C VAL A 30 2.61 -9.93 16.91
N ARG A 31 3.45 -9.38 17.80
CA ARG A 31 3.61 -9.90 19.15
C ARG A 31 2.33 -9.83 19.96
N GLU A 32 1.69 -8.66 20.02
CA GLU A 32 0.45 -8.50 20.79
C GLU A 32 -0.68 -9.37 20.22
N THR A 33 -0.73 -9.57 18.90
CA THR A 33 -1.68 -10.49 18.27
C THR A 33 -1.43 -11.94 18.69
N ALA A 34 -0.17 -12.40 18.68
CA ALA A 34 0.17 -13.74 19.15
C ALA A 34 -0.14 -13.94 20.65
N THR A 35 0.10 -12.92 21.47
CA THR A 35 -0.29 -12.92 22.88
C THR A 35 -1.80 -13.01 23.05
N ALA A 36 -2.59 -12.28 22.26
CA ALA A 36 -4.05 -12.35 22.30
C ALA A 36 -4.59 -13.72 21.81
N MET A 37 -3.79 -14.48 21.06
CA MET A 37 -4.08 -15.85 20.65
C MET A 37 -3.58 -16.90 21.67
N ASP A 38 -3.10 -16.47 22.84
CA ASP A 38 -2.56 -17.32 23.91
C ASP A 38 -1.36 -18.19 23.48
N PHE A 39 -0.57 -17.76 22.49
CA PHE A 39 0.64 -18.49 22.11
C PHE A 39 1.63 -18.50 23.27
N ASP A 40 2.11 -19.68 23.62
CA ASP A 40 3.20 -19.82 24.57
C ASP A 40 4.56 -19.46 23.93
N GLY A 41 5.63 -19.50 24.74
CA GLY A 41 6.95 -19.11 24.27
C GLY A 41 7.54 -20.04 23.21
N GLU A 42 7.15 -21.32 23.17
CA GLU A 42 7.59 -22.27 22.15
C GLU A 42 6.83 -22.05 20.85
N GLU A 43 5.50 -21.99 20.92
CA GLU A 43 4.63 -21.72 19.78
C GLU A 43 4.92 -20.37 19.13
N TYR A 44 5.20 -19.33 19.94
CA TYR A 44 5.64 -18.04 19.44
C TYR A 44 6.92 -18.15 18.61
N ARG A 45 7.94 -18.84 19.11
CA ARG A 45 9.23 -18.98 18.42
C ARG A 45 9.12 -19.82 17.14
N GLU A 46 8.22 -20.80 17.13
CA GLU A 46 7.98 -21.64 15.96
C GLU A 46 7.20 -20.88 14.87
N ARG A 47 6.16 -20.12 15.25
CA ARG A 47 5.21 -19.53 14.30
C ARG A 47 5.48 -18.08 13.96
N VAL A 48 6.04 -17.29 14.86
CA VAL A 48 6.35 -15.87 14.63
C VAL A 48 7.78 -15.75 14.09
N THR A 49 7.92 -16.11 12.81
CA THR A 49 9.20 -16.02 12.09
C THR A 49 9.51 -14.58 11.66
N SER A 50 10.73 -14.36 11.16
CA SER A 50 11.09 -13.11 10.47
C SER A 50 10.11 -12.78 9.36
N ASP A 51 9.71 -13.78 8.58
CA ASP A 51 8.85 -13.63 7.40
C ASP A 51 7.44 -13.17 7.78
N VAL A 52 6.94 -13.59 8.95
CA VAL A 52 5.66 -13.12 9.50
C VAL A 52 5.76 -11.63 9.87
N VAL A 53 6.83 -11.23 10.53
CA VAL A 53 7.05 -9.82 10.89
C VAL A 53 7.27 -8.96 9.65
N GLU A 54 8.01 -9.44 8.65
CA GLU A 54 8.21 -8.78 7.37
C GLU A 54 6.89 -8.63 6.60
N THR A 55 6.06 -9.67 6.56
CA THR A 55 4.73 -9.60 5.94
C THR A 55 3.83 -8.56 6.63
N ALA A 56 3.89 -8.47 7.96
CA ALA A 56 3.16 -7.44 8.70
C ALA A 56 3.71 -6.02 8.40
N ARG A 57 5.03 -5.89 8.25
CA ARG A 57 5.70 -4.64 7.90
C ARG A 57 5.33 -4.19 6.48
N ASP A 58 5.35 -5.09 5.52
CA ASP A 58 4.87 -4.90 4.14
C ASP A 58 3.45 -4.35 4.13
N ALA A 59 2.55 -5.03 4.84
CA ALA A 59 1.15 -4.64 4.93
C ALA A 59 0.97 -3.27 5.59
N MET A 60 1.72 -2.99 6.67
CA MET A 60 1.66 -1.72 7.38
C MET A 60 2.17 -0.58 6.50
N PHE A 61 3.33 -0.73 5.87
CA PHE A 61 3.86 0.27 4.93
C PHE A 61 2.87 0.52 3.78
N ALA A 62 2.38 -0.54 3.13
CA ALA A 62 1.42 -0.43 2.05
C ALA A 62 0.16 0.33 2.49
N SER A 63 -0.38 0.01 3.68
CA SER A 63 -1.60 0.63 4.23
C SER A 63 -1.47 2.14 4.45
N LEU A 64 -0.25 2.64 4.59
CA LEU A 64 0.07 4.03 4.86
C LEU A 64 0.46 4.82 3.61
N LEU A 65 0.59 4.17 2.45
CA LEU A 65 0.87 4.85 1.18
C LEU A 65 -0.23 5.86 0.86
N VAL A 66 0.20 7.05 0.44
CA VAL A 66 -0.70 8.10 -0.01
C VAL A 66 -1.42 7.67 -1.28
N VAL A 67 -2.74 7.75 -1.27
CA VAL A 67 -3.58 7.55 -2.45
C VAL A 67 -4.44 8.79 -2.69
N HIS A 68 -4.78 9.02 -3.94
CA HIS A 68 -5.72 10.03 -4.36
C HIS A 68 -7.01 9.35 -4.80
N VAL A 69 -8.13 9.80 -4.24
CA VAL A 69 -9.48 9.30 -4.53
C VAL A 69 -10.23 10.37 -5.32
N GLY A 70 -10.76 9.97 -6.47
CA GLY A 70 -11.51 10.84 -7.36
C GLY A 70 -12.52 10.07 -8.19
N ASP A 71 -13.20 10.78 -9.07
CA ASP A 71 -14.06 10.19 -10.10
C ASP A 71 -13.24 9.81 -11.34
N TRP A 72 -13.87 9.07 -12.26
CA TRP A 72 -13.27 8.65 -13.52
C TRP A 72 -12.74 9.82 -14.35
N ALA A 73 -13.50 10.91 -14.46
CA ALA A 73 -13.12 12.09 -15.24
C ALA A 73 -11.84 12.75 -14.70
N ALA A 74 -11.72 12.92 -13.38
CA ALA A 74 -10.52 13.46 -12.75
C ALA A 74 -9.31 12.52 -12.89
N PHE A 75 -9.54 11.21 -12.97
CA PHE A 75 -8.48 10.25 -13.24
C PHE A 75 -7.98 10.34 -14.69
N GLU A 76 -8.88 10.44 -15.68
CA GLU A 76 -8.52 10.61 -17.09
C GLU A 76 -7.77 11.91 -17.34
N ASP A 77 -8.24 13.02 -16.75
CA ASP A 77 -7.58 14.33 -16.82
C ASP A 77 -6.14 14.25 -16.27
N TRP A 78 -5.98 13.67 -15.07
CA TRP A 78 -4.65 13.45 -14.51
C TRP A 78 -3.78 12.56 -15.40
N ARG A 79 -4.33 11.46 -15.94
CA ARG A 79 -3.60 10.49 -16.76
C ARG A 79 -3.14 11.09 -18.09
N ALA A 80 -3.86 12.04 -18.66
CA ALA A 80 -3.49 12.71 -19.90
C ALA A 80 -2.16 13.49 -19.76
N ASP A 81 -1.92 14.06 -18.58
CA ASP A 81 -0.70 14.81 -18.26
C ASP A 81 0.38 13.93 -17.58
N ALA A 82 -0.02 12.85 -16.93
CA ALA A 82 0.89 11.98 -16.20
C ALA A 82 1.79 11.19 -17.15
N ALA A 83 3.05 11.60 -17.28
CA ALA A 83 4.09 10.91 -18.05
C ALA A 83 4.63 9.65 -17.33
N VAL A 84 3.76 8.82 -16.77
CA VAL A 84 4.11 7.62 -15.99
C VAL A 84 3.31 6.41 -16.46
N ASP A 85 3.87 5.21 -16.30
CA ASP A 85 3.17 3.98 -16.64
C ASP A 85 2.09 3.65 -15.59
N VAL A 86 0.82 3.67 -16.01
CA VAL A 86 -0.33 3.43 -15.12
C VAL A 86 -0.84 2.00 -15.26
N THR A 87 -0.79 1.24 -14.16
CA THR A 87 -1.51 -0.05 -14.05
C THR A 87 -2.90 0.19 -13.48
N LEU A 88 -3.94 0.00 -14.30
CA LEU A 88 -5.34 0.08 -13.86
C LEU A 88 -5.87 -1.30 -13.46
N LEU A 89 -6.53 -1.37 -12.30
CA LEU A 89 -7.17 -2.57 -11.76
C LEU A 89 -8.68 -2.35 -11.67
N GLY A 90 -9.46 -3.18 -12.35
CA GLY A 90 -10.92 -3.10 -12.34
C GLY A 90 -11.49 -2.74 -13.71
N SER A 91 -12.75 -2.29 -13.72
CA SER A 91 -13.46 -1.86 -14.93
C SER A 91 -13.30 -0.36 -15.15
N GLU A 92 -13.36 0.07 -16.40
CA GLU A 92 -13.45 1.49 -16.79
C GLU A 92 -14.90 2.01 -16.70
N ASP A 93 -15.88 1.11 -16.70
CA ASP A 93 -17.32 1.42 -16.57
C ASP A 93 -17.75 1.59 -15.10
N VAL A 94 -17.06 2.44 -14.34
CA VAL A 94 -17.42 2.76 -12.94
C VAL A 94 -17.13 4.23 -12.63
N ASP A 95 -17.75 4.73 -11.55
CA ASP A 95 -17.67 6.15 -11.22
C ASP A 95 -16.37 6.52 -10.49
N GLY A 96 -15.84 5.64 -9.65
CA GLY A 96 -14.77 5.94 -8.70
C GLY A 96 -13.41 5.36 -9.08
N VAL A 97 -12.35 6.13 -8.84
CA VAL A 97 -10.96 5.69 -9.03
C VAL A 97 -10.10 6.11 -7.83
N VAL A 98 -9.27 5.18 -7.37
CA VAL A 98 -8.19 5.42 -6.41
C VAL A 98 -6.86 5.24 -7.13
N ARG A 99 -5.89 6.14 -6.92
CA ARG A 99 -4.55 6.00 -7.51
C ARG A 99 -3.44 6.26 -6.49
N HIS A 100 -2.34 5.53 -6.63
CA HIS A 100 -1.06 5.80 -6.00
C HIS A 100 0.00 6.02 -7.07
N VAL A 101 0.86 7.02 -6.87
CA VAL A 101 1.96 7.35 -7.79
C VAL A 101 3.28 7.16 -7.05
N ALA A 102 4.24 6.50 -7.70
CA ALA A 102 5.59 6.33 -7.19
C ALA A 102 6.57 7.04 -8.15
N PRO A 103 6.95 8.31 -7.88
CA PRO A 103 7.78 9.09 -8.78
C PRO A 103 9.13 8.43 -9.10
N PHE A 104 9.78 7.79 -8.11
CA PHE A 104 11.06 7.10 -8.29
C PHE A 104 11.02 5.93 -9.29
N ALA A 105 9.84 5.42 -9.60
CA ALA A 105 9.63 4.29 -10.51
C ALA A 105 8.97 4.72 -11.84
N ASP A 106 8.74 6.02 -12.05
CA ASP A 106 8.00 6.56 -13.19
C ASP A 106 6.68 5.79 -13.46
N ALA A 107 6.00 5.38 -12.38
CA ALA A 107 4.87 4.47 -12.45
C ALA A 107 3.76 4.81 -11.44
N ALA A 108 2.55 4.36 -11.75
CA ALA A 108 1.38 4.48 -10.89
C ALA A 108 0.52 3.22 -10.92
N VAL A 109 -0.22 2.99 -9.84
CA VAL A 109 -1.25 1.96 -9.75
C VAL A 109 -2.58 2.62 -9.43
N ALA A 110 -3.63 2.21 -10.12
CA ALA A 110 -4.99 2.66 -9.87
C ALA A 110 -5.92 1.45 -9.67
N ALA A 111 -6.93 1.63 -8.83
CA ALA A 111 -8.02 0.68 -8.62
C ALA A 111 -9.36 1.39 -8.73
N THR A 112 -10.31 0.79 -9.44
CA THR A 112 -11.62 1.39 -9.71
C THR A 112 -12.71 0.80 -8.80
N TYR A 113 -13.78 1.55 -8.54
CA TYR A 113 -14.91 1.13 -7.71
C TYR A 113 -16.21 1.82 -8.11
N GLN A 114 -17.32 1.13 -7.86
CA GLN A 114 -18.66 1.73 -7.91
C GLN A 114 -19.10 2.15 -6.50
N ASP A 115 -19.25 1.17 -5.60
CA ASP A 115 -19.77 1.42 -4.24
C ASP A 115 -18.72 1.19 -3.13
N GLU A 116 -17.73 0.32 -3.38
CA GLU A 116 -16.79 -0.19 -2.35
C GLU A 116 -15.46 0.58 -2.35
N ARG A 117 -15.51 1.86 -1.97
CA ARG A 117 -14.35 2.77 -1.93
C ARG A 117 -13.19 2.23 -1.11
N ASP A 118 -13.44 1.80 0.12
CA ASP A 118 -12.37 1.40 1.05
C ASP A 118 -11.66 0.12 0.59
N ALA A 119 -12.40 -0.79 -0.07
CA ALA A 119 -11.83 -1.98 -0.70
C ALA A 119 -10.91 -1.61 -1.88
N ALA A 120 -11.28 -0.61 -2.69
CA ALA A 120 -10.42 -0.11 -3.76
C ALA A 120 -9.17 0.60 -3.22
N VAL A 121 -9.27 1.36 -2.13
CA VAL A 121 -8.11 1.94 -1.45
C VAL A 121 -7.14 0.85 -1.00
N ALA A 122 -7.63 -0.17 -0.29
CA ALA A 122 -6.81 -1.29 0.16
C ALA A 122 -6.17 -2.05 -1.01
N THR A 123 -6.94 -2.27 -2.09
CA THR A 123 -6.47 -2.94 -3.31
C THR A 123 -5.38 -2.14 -4.00
N CYS A 124 -5.59 -0.84 -4.21
CA CYS A 124 -4.60 0.07 -4.81
C CYS A 124 -3.30 0.04 -4.02
N ARG A 125 -3.36 0.18 -2.69
CA ARG A 125 -2.18 0.18 -1.80
C ARG A 125 -1.41 -1.14 -1.86
N ARG A 126 -2.12 -2.27 -1.77
CA ARG A 126 -1.49 -3.60 -1.80
C ARG A 126 -0.84 -3.88 -3.16
N ALA A 127 -1.50 -3.50 -4.25
CA ALA A 127 -0.96 -3.66 -5.59
C ALA A 127 0.22 -2.72 -5.85
N ALA A 128 0.17 -1.48 -5.37
CA ALA A 128 1.29 -0.53 -5.42
C ALA A 128 2.52 -1.12 -4.73
N PHE A 129 2.37 -1.60 -3.48
CA PHE A 129 3.48 -2.24 -2.76
C PHE A 129 4.08 -3.41 -3.55
N GLY A 130 3.23 -4.35 -3.98
CA GLY A 130 3.69 -5.56 -4.66
C GLY A 130 4.38 -5.29 -6.01
N ARG A 131 4.03 -4.22 -6.71
CA ARG A 131 4.56 -3.91 -8.05
C ARG A 131 5.71 -2.91 -8.04
N LEU A 132 5.64 -1.89 -7.19
CA LEU A 132 6.52 -0.73 -7.24
C LEU A 132 7.59 -0.75 -6.15
N TYR A 133 7.34 -1.48 -5.04
CA TYR A 133 8.19 -1.41 -3.85
C TYR A 133 8.84 -2.74 -3.46
N ARG A 134 8.13 -3.88 -3.60
CA ARG A 134 8.59 -5.19 -3.07
C ARG A 134 10.00 -5.58 -3.50
N ASP A 135 10.34 -5.41 -4.77
CA ASP A 135 11.66 -5.80 -5.29
C ASP A 135 12.72 -4.70 -5.08
N ALA A 136 12.30 -3.50 -4.68
CA ALA A 136 13.15 -2.32 -4.57
C ALA A 136 13.58 -2.00 -3.13
N LEU A 137 12.84 -2.47 -2.12
CA LEU A 137 13.08 -2.22 -0.69
C LEU A 137 13.90 -3.36 -0.07
#